data_AF-A0A3S4HE91-F1
#
_entry.id   AF-A0A3S4HE91-F1
#
_cell.length_a   1.000
_cell.length_b   1.000
_cell.length_c   1.000
_cell.angle_alpha   90.00
_cell.angle_beta   90.00
_cell.angle_gamma   90.00
#
_symmetry.space_group_name_H-M   'P 1'
#
loop_
_entity.id
_entity.type
_entity.pdbx_description
1 polymer ?
#
loop_
_entity_poly.entity_id
_entity_poly.type
_entity_poly.pdbx_seq_one_letter_code
_entity_poly.pdbx_strand_id
1 'polypeptide(L)' 'MLRILGRSSSINVRKVLWTCHEIGLDYEREDWGAACGRSPIRHSWR' A
#
# COMPACT_ATOMS: atom_id res chain seq x y z
N MET A 1 -9.05 13.95 -8.78
CA MET A 1 -7.70 13.38 -8.59
C MET A 1 -7.81 12.23 -7.60
N LEU A 2 -7.33 11.03 -7.95
CA LEU A 2 -7.39 9.87 -7.07
C LEU A 2 -6.38 10.02 -5.93
N ARG A 3 -6.77 9.71 -4.70
CA ARG A 3 -5.86 9.72 -3.53
C ARG A 3 -5.53 8.29 -3.11
N ILE A 4 -4.25 7.95 -3.10
CA ILE A 4 -3.75 6.64 -2.67
C ILE A 4 -3.10 6.79 -1.31
N LEU A 5 -3.70 6.15 -0.33
CA LEU A 5 -3.30 6.25 1.06
C LEU A 5 -2.46 5.02 1.43
N GLY A 6 -1.17 5.23 1.68
CA GLY A 6 -0.29 4.17 2.13
C GLY A 6 1.17 4.34 1.75
N ARG A 7 2.00 3.59 2.47
CA ARG A 7 3.45 3.59 2.27
C ARG A 7 3.86 2.94 0.95
N SER A 8 4.81 3.57 0.27
CA SER A 8 5.46 3.02 -0.93
C SER A 8 6.13 1.65 -0.71
N SER A 9 6.51 1.32 0.54
CA SER A 9 7.08 0.01 0.89
C SER A 9 6.05 -1.13 0.88
N SER A 10 4.77 -0.84 1.07
CA SER A 10 3.69 -1.84 1.07
C SER A 10 3.49 -2.43 -0.33
N ILE A 11 3.53 -3.76 -0.45
CA ILE A 11 3.28 -4.43 -1.74
C ILE A 11 1.85 -4.17 -2.24
N ASN A 12 0.88 -4.02 -1.33
CA ASN A 12 -0.50 -3.72 -1.71
C ASN A 12 -0.62 -2.32 -2.30
N VAL A 13 0.11 -1.34 -1.75
CA VAL A 13 0.16 0.04 -2.29
C VAL A 13 0.84 0.04 -3.66
N ARG A 14 1.99 -0.65 -3.80
CA ARG A 14 2.70 -0.75 -5.09
C ARG A 14 1.87 -1.34 -6.21
N LYS A 15 1.02 -2.33 -5.93
CA LYS A 15 0.08 -2.89 -6.92
C LYS A 15 -0.85 -1.80 -7.46
N VAL A 16 -1.45 -1.00 -6.58
CA VAL A 16 -2.37 0.08 -7.00
C VAL A 16 -1.63 1.15 -7.80
N LEU A 17 -0.44 1.58 -7.33
CA LEU A 17 0.38 2.57 -8.04
C LEU A 17 0.75 2.11 -9.46
N TRP A 18 1.09 0.84 -9.61
CA TRP A 18 1.40 0.25 -10.91
C TRP A 18 0.17 0.23 -11.81
N THR A 19 -0.99 -0.23 -11.31
CA THR A 19 -2.23 -0.19 -12.09
C THR A 19 -2.55 1.21 -12.58
N CYS A 20 -2.43 2.24 -11.74
CA CYS A 20 -2.69 3.61 -12.15
C CYS A 20 -1.72 4.10 -13.24
N HIS A 21 -0.44 3.70 -13.16
CA HIS A 21 0.54 3.99 -14.20
C HIS A 21 0.18 3.33 -15.54
N GLU A 22 -0.17 2.03 -15.53
CA GLU A 22 -0.52 1.29 -16.75
C GLU A 22 -1.76 1.84 -17.47
N ILE A 23 -2.75 2.33 -16.72
CA ILE A 23 -3.99 2.86 -17.30
C ILE A 23 -3.95 4.38 -17.52
N GLY A 24 -2.82 5.04 -17.25
CA GLY A 24 -2.66 6.49 -17.42
C GLY A 24 -3.54 7.33 -16.50
N LEU A 25 -3.79 6.86 -15.27
CA LEU A 25 -4.64 7.55 -14.31
C LEU A 25 -3.79 8.38 -13.33
N ASP A 26 -4.08 9.68 -13.26
CA ASP A 26 -3.41 10.59 -12.33
C ASP A 26 -3.84 10.33 -10.87
N TYR A 27 -2.84 10.23 -10.00
CA TYR A 27 -3.04 10.05 -8.58
C TYR A 27 -2.06 10.87 -7.74
N GLU A 28 -2.51 11.22 -6.55
CA GLU A 28 -1.67 11.72 -5.47
C GLU A 28 -1.53 10.64 -4.40
N ARG A 29 -0.32 10.49 -3.86
CA ARG A 29 -0.05 9.51 -2.82
C ARG A 29 0.27 10.21 -1.51
N GLU A 30 -0.36 9.75 -0.44
CA GLU A 30 -0.11 10.21 0.92
C GLU A 30 0.35 9.05 1.79
N ASP A 31 1.42 9.27 2.55
CA ASP A 31 1.97 8.25 3.45
C ASP A 31 1.07 8.07 4.67
N TRP A 32 0.39 6.93 4.73
CA TRP A 32 -0.48 6.56 5.85
C TRP A 32 -0.10 5.20 6.44
N GLY A 33 -0.13 5.11 7.77
CA GLY A 33 -0.04 3.89 8.57
C GLY A 33 1.19 3.86 9.48
N ALA A 34 1.07 3.20 10.64
CA ALA A 34 2.21 2.94 11.53
C ALA A 34 3.13 1.87 10.93
N ALA A 35 4.46 1.99 11.15
CA ALA A 35 5.40 0.93 10.77
C ALA A 35 4.81 -0.42 11.18
N CYS A 36 4.84 -1.40 10.28
CA CYS A 36 4.45 -2.76 10.64
C CYS A 36 5.48 -3.23 11.67
N GLY A 37 5.22 -2.96 12.95
CA GLY A 37 5.95 -3.55 14.06
C GLY A 37 5.81 -5.05 13.92
N ARG A 38 6.89 -5.78 14.16
CA ARG A 38 6.89 -7.24 14.13
C ARG A 38 5.74 -7.71 15.01
N SER A 39 4.61 -8.06 14.40
CA SER A 39 3.59 -8.81 15.10
C SER A 39 4.30 -10.08 15.56
N PRO A 40 4.33 -10.40 16.86
CA PRO A 40 4.82 -11.69 17.29
C PRO A 40 3.98 -12.71 16.54
N ILE A 41 4.65 -13.53 15.75
CA ILE A 41 4.05 -14.40 14.76
C ILE A 41 3.08 -15.34 15.49
N ARG A 42 1.80 -14.99 15.60
CA ARG A 42 0.76 -15.95 15.97
C ARG A 42 0.49 -16.76 14.72
N HIS A 43 1.29 -17.80 14.55
CA HIS A 43 0.96 -18.91 13.68
C HIS A 43 -0.31 -19.59 14.20
N SER A 44 -1.47 -19.08 13.83
CA SER A 44 -2.71 -19.87 13.83
C SER A 44 -3.60 -19.40 12.70
N TRP A 45 -3.16 -19.72 11.48
CA TRP A 45 -4.07 -19.94 10.35
C TRP A 45 -4.46 -21.42 10.37
N ARG A 46 -5.15 -21.81 11.44
CA ARG A 46 -5.82 -23.09 11.57
C ARG A 46 -7.28 -22.81 11.87
#